data_AF-A0A8J7XXU7-F1
#
_entry.id   AF-A0A8J7XXU7-F1
#
_cell.length_a   1.000
_cell.length_b   1.000
_cell.length_c   1.000
_cell.angle_alpha   90.00
_cell.angle_beta   90.00
_cell.angle_gamma   90.00
#
_symmetry.space_group_name_H-M   'P 1'
#
loop_
_entity.id
_entity.type
_entity.pdbx_description
1 polymer ?
#
loop_
_entity_poly.entity_id
_entity_poly.type
_entity_poly.pdbx_seq_one_letter_code
_entity_poly.pdbx_strand_id
1 'polypeptide(L)'
;MKKSILGLVLVLLLTTQVIHSEEEYVVLTVKVKDIYGILIDDATVSVDYVYPQDDDIDIPDQFTKNGVASFNLETDREYILMVQKAGFLPHTERVELEEDTTIDVTLEYMQKIPVLHVKRYTVTPQEVGPGEHFQLHLVVENEGTGDALNVKVNVAATQFFSPVQPSSSAYFERLDVGKVTSVKLTFAVSGEALSGVYDLALVITYQDAAGLPYTVQETVGIPLLRKPLIKLLNVEYPYEINQGEVFTFSVEIANTGRFAVNGVYLEVESDMDWEYYSYYVGSLEAGDFDTFVSEVVSERPGEHTFVVRVGFVDDFNREHSQKASFSVTVKEVVRETPPPKEEKGLWQRFIEFLKAFLGLE
;
A
#
# COMPACT_ATOMS: atom_id res chain seq x y z
N MET A 1 7.49 -123.04 -24.33
CA MET A 1 6.36 -122.44 -25.09
C MET A 1 6.05 -121.06 -24.51
N LYS A 2 5.79 -120.05 -25.36
CA LYS A 2 5.60 -118.60 -25.04
C LYS A 2 6.88 -117.93 -24.45
N LYS A 3 7.53 -116.91 -25.04
CA LYS A 3 7.11 -115.56 -25.55
C LYS A 3 6.50 -114.70 -24.42
N SER A 4 6.86 -113.45 -24.12
CA SER A 4 7.83 -112.43 -24.65
C SER A 4 8.21 -111.47 -23.48
N ILE A 5 8.96 -110.35 -23.56
CA ILE A 5 9.51 -109.53 -24.66
C ILE A 5 10.85 -108.84 -24.23
N LEU A 6 11.35 -107.83 -24.97
CA LEU A 6 12.58 -107.05 -24.71
C LEU A 6 12.24 -105.59 -24.31
N GLY A 7 13.06 -104.92 -23.50
CA GLY A 7 12.88 -103.49 -23.15
C GLY A 7 14.21 -102.78 -22.88
N LEU A 8 14.58 -101.83 -23.74
CA LEU A 8 15.84 -101.07 -23.71
C LEU A 8 15.73 -99.86 -22.76
N VAL A 9 16.72 -99.61 -21.91
CA VAL A 9 16.79 -98.40 -21.07
C VAL A 9 17.59 -97.33 -21.79
N LEU A 10 16.95 -96.20 -22.08
CA LEU A 10 17.59 -94.97 -22.57
C LEU A 10 17.68 -93.99 -21.38
N VAL A 11 18.90 -93.59 -21.02
CA VAL A 11 19.12 -92.62 -19.92
C VAL A 11 18.95 -91.21 -20.47
N LEU A 12 17.95 -90.50 -19.96
CA LEU A 12 17.71 -89.09 -20.24
C LEU A 12 18.31 -88.25 -19.09
N LEU A 13 19.28 -87.38 -19.39
CA LEU A 13 19.77 -86.37 -18.45
C LEU A 13 18.79 -85.20 -18.42
N LEU A 14 17.99 -85.11 -17.36
CA LEU A 14 17.26 -83.88 -17.03
C LEU A 14 18.20 -82.94 -16.26
N THR A 15 18.47 -81.78 -16.85
CA THR A 15 19.01 -80.63 -16.13
C THR A 15 17.87 -79.94 -15.38
N THR A 16 17.91 -79.96 -14.04
CA THR A 16 17.05 -79.12 -13.22
C THR A 16 17.41 -77.65 -13.43
N GLN A 17 16.53 -76.89 -14.08
CA GLN A 17 16.56 -75.43 -13.95
C GLN A 17 16.00 -75.07 -12.57
N VAL A 18 16.80 -74.39 -11.76
CA VAL A 18 16.30 -73.60 -10.64
C VAL A 18 15.66 -72.36 -11.25
N ILE A 19 14.37 -72.18 -11.03
CA ILE A 19 13.71 -70.90 -11.27
C ILE A 19 13.93 -70.09 -10.00
N HIS A 20 14.77 -69.06 -10.07
CA HIS A 20 14.56 -67.89 -9.22
C HIS A 20 13.48 -67.07 -9.91
N SER A 21 12.43 -66.70 -9.17
CA SER A 21 11.72 -65.46 -9.49
C SER A 21 12.74 -64.34 -9.36
N GLU A 22 12.91 -63.53 -10.39
CA GLU A 22 13.52 -62.21 -10.20
C GLU A 22 12.51 -61.44 -9.34
N GLU A 23 12.92 -61.00 -8.15
CA GLU A 23 12.12 -60.11 -7.30
C GLU A 23 11.91 -58.81 -8.07
N GLU A 24 10.69 -58.62 -8.59
CA GLU A 24 10.32 -57.40 -9.29
C GLU A 24 9.97 -56.34 -8.22
N TYR A 25 10.51 -55.14 -8.39
CA TYR A 25 10.32 -54.05 -7.45
C TYR A 25 9.54 -52.91 -8.11
N VAL A 26 8.59 -52.35 -7.37
CA VAL A 26 7.72 -51.25 -7.79
C VAL A 26 7.80 -50.08 -6.83
N VAL A 27 7.51 -48.88 -7.36
CA VAL A 27 7.57 -47.64 -6.60
C VAL A 27 6.20 -47.31 -5.99
N LEU A 28 6.09 -47.43 -4.67
CA LEU A 28 4.99 -46.84 -3.92
C LEU A 28 5.28 -45.35 -3.67
N THR A 29 4.43 -44.47 -4.20
CA THR A 29 4.47 -43.02 -3.95
C THR A 29 3.31 -42.59 -3.05
N VAL A 30 3.63 -42.10 -1.86
CA VAL A 30 2.64 -41.62 -0.88
C VAL A 30 2.60 -40.09 -0.92
N LYS A 31 1.45 -39.53 -1.28
CA LYS A 31 1.15 -38.09 -1.27
C LYS A 31 0.33 -37.76 -0.04
N VAL A 32 0.83 -36.89 0.82
CA VAL A 32 0.22 -36.53 2.11
C VAL A 32 -0.22 -35.08 2.09
N LYS A 33 -1.52 -34.86 2.37
CA LYS A 33 -2.17 -33.55 2.46
C LYS A 33 -3.09 -33.47 3.67
N ASP A 34 -3.46 -32.26 4.08
CA ASP A 34 -4.50 -32.05 5.08
C ASP A 34 -5.91 -32.07 4.45
N ILE A 35 -6.94 -31.98 5.29
CA ILE A 35 -8.35 -31.89 4.87
C ILE A 35 -8.69 -30.65 4.02
N TYR A 36 -7.78 -29.69 3.90
CA TYR A 36 -7.92 -28.48 3.07
C TYR A 36 -7.10 -28.57 1.77
N GLY A 37 -6.40 -29.68 1.55
CA GLY A 37 -5.57 -29.94 0.36
C GLY A 37 -4.17 -29.33 0.42
N ILE A 38 -3.73 -28.84 1.59
CA ILE A 38 -2.38 -28.33 1.80
C ILE A 38 -1.44 -29.53 1.96
N LEU A 39 -0.35 -29.56 1.18
CA LEU A 39 0.67 -30.61 1.24
C LEU A 39 1.41 -30.57 2.59
N ILE A 40 1.61 -31.74 3.21
CA ILE A 40 2.23 -31.85 4.54
C ILE A 40 3.66 -32.36 4.41
N ASP A 41 4.63 -31.51 4.75
CA ASP A 41 6.05 -31.88 4.87
C ASP A 41 6.41 -32.42 6.25
N ASP A 42 7.51 -33.18 6.32
CA ASP A 42 8.02 -33.90 7.49
C ASP A 42 6.95 -34.72 8.22
N ALA A 43 6.01 -35.34 7.50
CA ALA A 43 5.20 -36.43 8.01
C ALA A 43 6.02 -37.72 7.89
N THR A 44 6.04 -38.52 8.96
CA THR A 44 6.64 -39.86 8.93
C THR A 44 5.71 -40.78 8.15
N VAL A 45 6.27 -41.47 7.17
CA VAL A 45 5.63 -42.55 6.44
C VAL A 45 6.40 -43.83 6.75
N SER A 46 5.70 -44.80 7.33
CA SER A 46 6.21 -46.13 7.68
C SER A 46 5.49 -47.16 6.82
N VAL A 47 6.21 -48.20 6.40
CA VAL A 47 5.66 -49.30 5.61
C VAL A 47 6.17 -50.62 6.19
N ASP A 48 5.26 -51.46 6.67
CA ASP A 48 5.57 -52.76 7.25
C ASP A 48 4.95 -53.90 6.43
N TYR A 49 5.57 -55.08 6.39
CA TYR A 49 4.96 -56.27 5.77
C TYR A 49 3.74 -56.73 6.58
N VAL A 50 2.62 -57.03 5.91
CA VAL A 50 1.47 -57.69 6.58
C VAL A 50 1.81 -59.12 6.98
N TYR A 51 2.59 -59.81 6.15
CA TYR A 51 3.01 -61.19 6.31
C TYR A 51 4.54 -61.29 6.16
N PRO A 52 5.32 -60.91 7.20
CA PRO A 52 6.79 -60.92 7.10
C PRO A 52 7.36 -62.34 6.98
N GLN A 53 8.42 -62.46 6.20
CA GLN A 53 9.22 -63.67 5.97
C GLN A 53 10.55 -63.60 6.74
N ASP A 54 11.25 -64.74 6.90
CA ASP A 54 12.47 -64.84 7.71
C ASP A 54 13.68 -64.08 7.11
N ASP A 55 13.61 -63.73 5.82
CA ASP A 55 14.61 -63.02 5.02
C ASP A 55 14.23 -61.57 4.67
N ASP A 56 13.06 -61.10 5.11
CA ASP A 56 12.62 -59.72 4.90
C ASP A 56 13.53 -58.70 5.63
N ILE A 57 13.82 -57.59 4.96
CA ILE A 57 14.63 -56.49 5.50
C ILE A 57 13.70 -55.38 6.02
N ASP A 58 14.01 -54.84 7.21
CA ASP A 58 13.35 -53.66 7.79
C ASP A 58 13.29 -52.50 6.77
N ILE A 59 12.09 -52.04 6.44
CA ILE A 59 11.87 -50.91 5.53
C ILE A 59 12.04 -49.61 6.33
N PRO A 60 13.01 -48.73 5.99
CA PRO A 60 13.23 -47.51 6.75
C PRO A 60 12.14 -46.46 6.48
N ASP A 61 11.65 -45.85 7.56
CA ASP A 61 10.76 -44.68 7.53
C ASP A 61 11.24 -43.61 6.53
N GLN A 62 10.30 -43.07 5.77
CA GLN A 62 10.52 -41.91 4.90
C GLN A 62 9.82 -40.68 5.48
N PHE A 63 10.34 -39.50 5.15
CA PHE A 63 9.73 -38.23 5.53
C PHE A 63 9.24 -37.51 4.28
N THR A 64 8.02 -36.97 4.33
CA THR A 64 7.45 -36.27 3.19
C THR A 64 8.18 -34.96 2.88
N LYS A 65 8.38 -34.70 1.57
CA LYS A 65 8.94 -33.46 1.05
C LYS A 65 8.14 -32.98 -0.16
N ASN A 66 7.71 -31.71 -0.14
CA ASN A 66 6.60 -31.22 -0.95
C ASN A 66 5.36 -32.14 -0.86
N GLY A 67 5.06 -32.68 0.33
CA GLY A 67 3.97 -33.62 0.58
C GLY A 67 4.17 -35.02 -0.02
N VAL A 68 5.38 -35.41 -0.44
CA VAL A 68 5.61 -36.73 -1.08
C VAL A 68 6.70 -37.53 -0.38
N ALA A 69 6.44 -38.81 -0.16
CA ALA A 69 7.43 -39.84 0.18
C ALA A 69 7.33 -41.00 -0.82
N SER A 70 8.42 -41.72 -1.08
CA SER A 70 8.44 -42.85 -2.01
C SER A 70 9.27 -44.01 -1.48
N PHE A 71 8.83 -45.23 -1.77
CA PHE A 71 9.46 -46.49 -1.39
C PHE A 71 9.65 -47.35 -2.63
N ASN A 72 10.70 -48.17 -2.64
CA ASN A 72 10.88 -49.23 -3.63
C ASN A 72 10.62 -50.56 -2.92
N LEU A 73 9.57 -51.29 -3.33
CA LEU A 73 8.98 -52.41 -2.60
C LEU A 73 8.77 -53.58 -3.55
N GLU A 74 8.72 -54.81 -3.03
CA GLU A 74 8.49 -56.00 -3.85
C GLU A 74 7.04 -56.06 -4.36
N THR A 75 6.86 -56.58 -5.58
CA THR A 75 5.53 -56.83 -6.15
C THR A 75 4.81 -57.99 -5.45
N ASP A 76 3.50 -58.08 -5.67
CA ASP A 76 2.63 -59.18 -5.22
C ASP A 76 2.64 -59.41 -3.68
N ARG A 77 2.98 -58.36 -2.91
CA ARG A 77 3.00 -58.35 -1.44
C ARG A 77 1.98 -57.38 -0.84
N GLU A 78 1.43 -57.77 0.32
CA GLU A 78 0.62 -56.91 1.20
C GLU A 78 1.49 -56.15 2.20
N TYR A 79 1.29 -54.83 2.26
CA TYR A 79 1.95 -53.89 3.15
C TYR A 79 0.95 -53.13 4.04
N ILE A 80 1.38 -52.76 5.25
CA ILE A 80 0.70 -51.80 6.12
C ILE A 80 1.36 -50.44 5.89
N LEU A 81 0.63 -49.51 5.29
CA LEU A 81 1.03 -48.12 5.17
C LEU A 81 0.56 -47.35 6.42
N MET A 82 1.47 -46.69 7.10
CA MET A 82 1.17 -45.83 8.25
C MET A 82 1.74 -44.43 8.01
N VAL A 83 0.92 -43.39 8.21
CA VAL A 83 1.34 -41.99 8.08
C VAL A 83 1.05 -41.24 9.38
N GLN A 84 2.07 -40.58 9.93
CA GLN A 84 1.98 -39.85 11.18
C GLN A 84 2.57 -38.44 11.08
N LYS A 85 1.88 -37.45 11.67
CA LYS A 85 2.38 -36.09 11.82
C LYS A 85 1.87 -35.51 13.14
N ALA A 86 2.74 -34.85 13.91
CA ALA A 86 2.34 -34.15 15.13
C ALA A 86 1.27 -33.09 14.81
N GLY A 87 0.15 -33.11 15.56
CA GLY A 87 -1.03 -32.27 15.31
C GLY A 87 -2.15 -32.96 14.52
N PHE A 88 -1.89 -34.11 13.90
CA PHE A 88 -2.84 -34.86 13.08
C PHE A 88 -3.17 -36.22 13.71
N LEU A 89 -4.35 -36.75 13.38
CA LEU A 89 -4.70 -38.14 13.64
C LEU A 89 -3.82 -39.05 12.75
N PRO A 90 -3.27 -40.15 13.29
CA PRO A 90 -2.49 -41.09 12.49
C PRO A 90 -3.41 -41.77 11.46
N HIS A 91 -2.89 -41.96 10.25
CA HIS A 91 -3.55 -42.72 9.20
C HIS A 91 -2.89 -44.10 9.08
N THR A 92 -3.68 -45.12 8.80
CA THR A 92 -3.20 -46.49 8.59
C THR A 92 -4.12 -47.22 7.62
N GLU A 93 -3.55 -47.81 6.58
CA GLU A 93 -4.27 -48.63 5.60
C GLU A 93 -3.42 -49.83 5.14
N ARG A 94 -4.05 -50.77 4.45
CA ARG A 94 -3.36 -51.89 3.79
C ARG A 94 -3.28 -51.64 2.30
N VAL A 95 -2.13 -51.99 1.72
CA VAL A 95 -1.79 -51.75 0.32
C VAL A 95 -1.24 -53.05 -0.26
N GLU A 96 -1.74 -53.44 -1.42
CA GLU A 96 -1.19 -54.52 -2.26
C GLU A 96 -0.57 -53.87 -3.50
N LEU A 97 0.62 -54.31 -3.91
CA LEU A 97 1.41 -53.65 -4.95
C LEU A 97 1.67 -54.59 -6.13
N GLU A 98 0.90 -54.46 -7.21
CA GLU A 98 1.13 -55.15 -8.49
C GLU A 98 1.97 -54.28 -9.47
N GLU A 99 1.87 -52.95 -9.37
CA GLU A 99 2.56 -51.98 -10.24
C GLU A 99 2.93 -50.67 -9.49
N ASP A 100 3.66 -49.76 -10.15
CA ASP A 100 3.98 -48.41 -9.63
C ASP A 100 2.70 -47.67 -9.17
N THR A 101 2.54 -47.53 -7.85
CA THR A 101 1.28 -47.12 -7.23
C THR A 101 1.42 -45.75 -6.56
N THR A 102 0.41 -44.88 -6.72
CA THR A 102 0.33 -43.60 -6.00
C THR A 102 -0.87 -43.57 -5.08
N ILE A 103 -0.65 -43.25 -3.80
CA ILE A 103 -1.67 -43.15 -2.76
C ILE A 103 -1.79 -41.69 -2.27
N ASP A 104 -3.02 -41.20 -2.18
CA ASP A 104 -3.37 -39.85 -1.71
C ASP A 104 -3.89 -39.88 -0.26
N VAL A 105 -2.99 -39.88 0.72
CA VAL A 105 -3.34 -39.86 2.15
C VAL A 105 -3.78 -38.45 2.56
N THR A 106 -4.96 -38.36 3.18
CA THR A 106 -5.48 -37.11 3.75
C THR A 106 -5.50 -37.21 5.27
N LEU A 107 -4.70 -36.38 5.94
CA LEU A 107 -4.62 -36.35 7.41
C LEU A 107 -5.64 -35.36 8.00
N GLU A 108 -6.40 -35.83 9.00
CA GLU A 108 -7.28 -34.98 9.81
C GLU A 108 -6.54 -34.37 11.00
N TYR A 109 -6.76 -33.09 11.28
CA TYR A 109 -6.26 -32.44 12.50
C TYR A 109 -6.86 -33.07 13.76
N MET A 110 -6.04 -33.34 14.79
CA MET A 110 -6.51 -33.81 16.10
C MET A 110 -7.44 -32.80 16.78
N GLN A 111 -7.24 -31.50 16.51
CA GLN A 111 -8.07 -30.41 17.00
C GLN A 111 -8.26 -29.38 15.87
N LYS A 112 -9.53 -29.01 15.61
CA LYS A 112 -9.92 -28.06 14.57
C LYS A 112 -10.13 -26.68 15.21
N ILE A 113 -9.05 -25.93 15.38
CA ILE A 113 -9.02 -24.65 16.12
C ILE A 113 -8.94 -23.48 15.12
N PRO A 114 -9.94 -22.60 15.04
CA PRO A 114 -9.85 -21.37 14.26
C PRO A 114 -8.84 -20.37 14.84
N VAL A 115 -8.10 -19.70 13.96
CA VAL A 115 -7.15 -18.64 14.32
C VAL A 115 -7.40 -17.46 13.38
N LEU A 116 -8.08 -16.43 13.89
CA LEU A 116 -8.40 -15.23 13.10
C LEU A 116 -7.39 -14.12 13.34
N HIS A 117 -6.91 -13.49 12.27
CA HIS A 117 -6.04 -12.31 12.31
C HIS A 117 -6.41 -11.30 11.22
N VAL A 118 -5.90 -10.06 11.29
CA VAL A 118 -6.09 -9.05 10.24
C VAL A 118 -4.99 -9.17 9.18
N LYS A 119 -5.26 -9.89 8.09
CA LYS A 119 -4.34 -10.09 6.96
C LYS A 119 -3.88 -8.77 6.31
N ARG A 120 -4.78 -7.79 6.21
CA ARG A 120 -4.48 -6.44 5.71
C ARG A 120 -5.58 -5.44 6.07
N TYR A 121 -5.22 -4.16 6.11
CA TYR A 121 -6.19 -3.06 6.17
C TYR A 121 -5.84 -1.94 5.18
N THR A 122 -6.84 -1.12 4.84
CA THR A 122 -6.67 0.12 4.08
C THR A 122 -7.59 1.20 4.63
N VAL A 123 -7.10 2.44 4.68
CA VAL A 123 -7.85 3.63 5.09
C VAL A 123 -8.18 4.45 3.84
N THR A 124 -9.42 4.90 3.70
CA THR A 124 -9.89 5.71 2.56
C THR A 124 -10.64 6.94 3.06
N PRO A 125 -10.20 8.18 2.76
CA PRO A 125 -8.94 8.52 2.08
C PRO A 125 -7.70 8.09 2.89
N GLN A 126 -6.53 8.03 2.23
CA GLN A 126 -5.26 7.67 2.90
C GLN A 126 -4.80 8.73 3.91
N GLU A 127 -5.15 10.00 3.69
CA GLU A 127 -4.94 11.11 4.61
C GLU A 127 -6.31 11.70 4.94
N VAL A 128 -6.67 11.71 6.23
CA VAL A 128 -7.94 12.24 6.73
C VAL A 128 -7.68 13.29 7.81
N GLY A 129 -8.39 14.41 7.73
CA GLY A 129 -8.24 15.53 8.66
C GLY A 129 -9.28 15.57 9.78
N PRO A 130 -9.11 16.48 10.77
CA PRO A 130 -10.11 16.70 11.81
C PRO A 130 -11.47 17.09 11.22
N GLY A 131 -12.55 16.47 11.70
CA GLY A 131 -13.90 16.69 11.19
C GLY A 131 -14.21 16.01 9.85
N GLU A 132 -13.23 15.38 9.18
CA GLU A 132 -13.46 14.55 8.01
C GLU A 132 -13.89 13.13 8.42
N HIS A 133 -14.33 12.34 7.44
CA HIS A 133 -14.71 10.93 7.62
C HIS A 133 -13.71 10.03 6.87
N PHE A 134 -13.43 8.85 7.42
CA PHE A 134 -12.70 7.79 6.70
C PHE A 134 -13.44 6.46 6.75
N GLN A 135 -13.21 5.63 5.74
CA GLN A 135 -13.58 4.22 5.73
C GLN A 135 -12.35 3.36 6.01
N LEU A 136 -12.43 2.56 7.06
CA LEU A 136 -11.52 1.46 7.32
C LEU A 136 -12.05 0.21 6.61
N HIS A 137 -11.26 -0.33 5.68
CA HIS A 137 -11.52 -1.64 5.07
C HIS A 137 -10.50 -2.64 5.59
N LEU A 138 -10.97 -3.61 6.37
CA LEU A 138 -10.20 -4.73 6.91
C LEU A 138 -10.41 -5.97 6.06
N VAL A 139 -9.38 -6.81 5.97
CA VAL A 139 -9.50 -8.20 5.51
C VAL A 139 -9.03 -9.09 6.64
N VAL A 140 -9.95 -9.91 7.13
CA VAL A 140 -9.72 -10.89 8.21
C VAL A 140 -9.58 -12.26 7.57
N GLU A 141 -8.62 -13.05 8.03
CA GLU A 141 -8.34 -14.40 7.53
C GLU A 141 -8.40 -15.43 8.66
N ASN A 142 -8.80 -16.66 8.33
CA ASN A 142 -8.67 -17.81 9.21
C ASN A 142 -7.47 -18.67 8.79
N GLU A 143 -6.36 -18.56 9.53
CA GLU A 143 -5.16 -19.41 9.38
C GLU A 143 -5.15 -20.56 10.40
N GLY A 144 -6.28 -20.84 11.05
CA GLY A 144 -6.43 -21.96 11.97
C GLY A 144 -6.59 -23.31 11.27
N THR A 145 -6.78 -24.35 12.08
CA THR A 145 -7.05 -25.73 11.64
C THR A 145 -8.53 -26.10 11.68
N GLY A 146 -9.41 -25.14 11.98
CA GLY A 146 -10.87 -25.31 12.01
C GLY A 146 -11.63 -24.06 11.63
N ASP A 147 -12.89 -24.24 11.22
CA ASP A 147 -13.75 -23.13 10.77
C ASP A 147 -14.15 -22.23 11.95
N ALA A 148 -14.15 -20.92 11.74
CA ALA A 148 -14.60 -19.95 12.73
C ALA A 148 -16.10 -19.68 12.56
N LEU A 149 -16.87 -19.76 13.64
CA LEU A 149 -18.31 -19.50 13.69
C LEU A 149 -18.61 -18.21 14.46
N ASN A 150 -19.76 -17.59 14.16
CA ASN A 150 -20.29 -16.41 14.84
C ASN A 150 -19.29 -15.24 14.95
N VAL A 151 -18.48 -15.04 13.90
CA VAL A 151 -17.39 -14.05 13.85
C VAL A 151 -17.95 -12.64 13.96
N LYS A 152 -17.49 -11.89 14.96
CA LYS A 152 -17.85 -10.49 15.22
C LYS A 152 -16.60 -9.63 15.26
N VAL A 153 -16.53 -8.64 14.38
CA VAL A 153 -15.47 -7.62 14.39
C VAL A 153 -16.04 -6.35 15.00
N ASN A 154 -15.51 -5.94 16.13
CA ASN A 154 -15.86 -4.72 16.84
C ASN A 154 -14.64 -3.80 16.89
N VAL A 155 -14.87 -2.52 17.12
CA VAL A 155 -13.80 -1.53 17.31
C VAL A 155 -13.95 -0.95 18.70
N ALA A 156 -12.84 -0.86 19.44
CA ALA A 156 -12.83 -0.29 20.78
C ALA A 156 -13.22 1.19 20.72
N ALA A 157 -13.89 1.68 21.77
CA ALA A 157 -14.18 3.10 21.88
C ALA A 157 -12.86 3.91 21.93
N THR A 158 -12.77 4.98 21.14
CA THR A 158 -11.60 5.87 21.13
C THR A 158 -12.03 7.32 21.36
N GLN A 159 -11.10 8.18 21.77
CA GLN A 159 -11.35 9.61 21.95
C GLN A 159 -11.49 10.37 20.62
N PHE A 160 -10.80 9.91 19.56
CA PHE A 160 -10.64 10.68 18.32
C PHE A 160 -11.46 10.12 17.14
N PHE A 161 -11.90 8.87 17.22
CA PHE A 161 -12.68 8.20 16.18
C PHE A 161 -14.02 7.69 16.73
N SER A 162 -15.09 8.17 16.13
CA SER A 162 -16.45 7.69 16.40
C SER A 162 -16.97 6.90 15.20
N PRO A 163 -17.44 5.64 15.36
CA PRO A 163 -18.08 4.93 14.26
C PRO A 163 -19.38 5.64 13.86
N VAL A 164 -19.61 5.74 12.56
CA VAL A 164 -20.81 6.35 11.97
C VAL A 164 -21.57 5.34 11.11
N GLN A 165 -22.65 5.78 10.46
CA GLN A 165 -23.49 4.92 9.62
C GLN A 165 -22.67 4.21 8.51
N PRO A 166 -23.00 2.95 8.16
CA PRO A 166 -24.19 2.20 8.61
C PRO A 166 -23.98 1.34 9.85
N SER A 167 -22.74 1.11 10.33
CA SER A 167 -22.48 0.18 11.44
C SER A 167 -21.17 0.47 12.19
N SER A 168 -21.15 0.17 13.49
CA SER A 168 -19.98 0.17 14.36
C SER A 168 -19.29 -1.20 14.49
N SER A 169 -19.88 -2.25 13.93
CA SER A 169 -19.36 -3.62 13.96
C SER A 169 -19.75 -4.41 12.70
N ALA A 170 -19.13 -5.57 12.51
CA ALA A 170 -19.49 -6.52 11.47
C ALA A 170 -19.71 -7.91 12.06
N TYR A 171 -20.58 -8.70 11.42
CA TYR A 171 -20.91 -10.07 11.79
C TYR A 171 -20.88 -10.98 10.58
N PHE A 172 -20.31 -12.18 10.75
CA PHE A 172 -20.36 -13.27 9.78
C PHE A 172 -20.70 -14.55 10.53
N GLU A 173 -21.63 -15.33 10.00
CA GLU A 173 -22.04 -16.60 10.60
C GLU A 173 -20.89 -17.63 10.62
N ARG A 174 -20.05 -17.62 9.58
CA ARG A 174 -18.98 -18.60 9.37
C ARG A 174 -17.83 -18.01 8.52
N LEU A 175 -16.60 -18.43 8.82
CA LEU A 175 -15.38 -18.19 8.04
C LEU A 175 -14.54 -19.48 8.02
N ASP A 176 -14.54 -20.17 6.89
CA ASP A 176 -13.79 -21.43 6.71
C ASP A 176 -12.27 -21.22 6.80
N VAL A 177 -11.53 -22.29 7.08
CA VAL A 177 -10.05 -22.28 7.05
C VAL A 177 -9.51 -21.86 5.67
N GLY A 178 -8.44 -21.07 5.68
CA GLY A 178 -7.79 -20.55 4.48
C GLY A 178 -8.66 -19.57 3.69
N LYS A 179 -9.78 -19.10 4.25
CA LYS A 179 -10.64 -18.08 3.64
C LYS A 179 -10.47 -16.73 4.32
N VAL A 180 -10.82 -15.71 3.55
CA VAL A 180 -10.82 -14.32 3.97
C VAL A 180 -12.23 -13.73 3.90
N THR A 181 -12.53 -12.81 4.81
CA THR A 181 -13.71 -11.94 4.74
C THR A 181 -13.31 -10.46 4.78
N SER A 182 -14.16 -9.59 4.25
CA SER A 182 -13.94 -8.15 4.20
C SER A 182 -14.92 -7.40 5.09
N VAL A 183 -14.39 -6.53 5.97
CA VAL A 183 -15.16 -5.65 6.84
C VAL A 183 -14.94 -4.20 6.41
N LYS A 184 -16.01 -3.42 6.30
CA LYS A 184 -15.95 -1.98 6.04
C LYS A 184 -16.66 -1.24 7.15
N LEU A 185 -15.95 -0.34 7.82
CA LEU A 185 -16.43 0.49 8.91
C LEU A 185 -16.10 1.94 8.60
N THR A 186 -17.05 2.85 8.85
CA THR A 186 -16.88 4.28 8.59
C THR A 186 -16.76 5.00 9.92
N PHE A 187 -15.81 5.94 10.02
CA PHE A 187 -15.54 6.72 11.21
C PHE A 187 -15.56 8.22 10.87
N ALA A 188 -16.05 9.02 11.82
CA ALA A 188 -15.80 10.45 11.86
C ALA A 188 -14.59 10.74 12.76
N VAL A 189 -13.73 11.66 12.31
CA VAL A 189 -12.57 12.15 13.07
C VAL A 189 -12.99 13.35 13.92
N SER A 190 -12.57 13.38 15.19
CA SER A 190 -12.76 14.53 16.07
C SER A 190 -12.18 15.80 15.45
N GLY A 191 -12.94 16.91 15.50
CA GLY A 191 -12.50 18.23 15.03
C GLY A 191 -11.32 18.82 15.80
N GLU A 192 -10.96 18.22 16.95
CA GLU A 192 -9.85 18.61 17.82
C GLU A 192 -8.67 17.61 17.77
N ALA A 193 -8.67 16.68 16.80
CA ALA A 193 -7.55 15.77 16.58
C ALA A 193 -6.31 16.55 16.09
N LEU A 194 -5.13 16.14 16.55
CA LEU A 194 -3.85 16.63 16.04
C LEU A 194 -3.40 15.76 14.86
N SER A 195 -2.42 16.21 14.10
CA SER A 195 -1.76 15.35 13.12
C SER A 195 -0.91 14.30 13.83
N GLY A 196 -0.81 13.12 13.24
CA GLY A 196 -0.08 11.99 13.80
C GLY A 196 -0.67 10.65 13.36
N VAL A 197 -0.12 9.54 13.85
CA VAL A 197 -0.69 8.21 13.64
C VAL A 197 -1.37 7.77 14.93
N TYR A 198 -2.64 7.40 14.83
CA TYR A 198 -3.48 7.02 15.95
C TYR A 198 -3.82 5.53 15.89
N ASP A 199 -3.58 4.82 16.98
CA ASP A 199 -3.92 3.41 17.10
C ASP A 199 -5.43 3.21 17.27
N LEU A 200 -5.99 2.35 16.42
CA LEU A 200 -7.38 1.92 16.47
C LEU A 200 -7.45 0.42 16.79
N ALA A 201 -7.81 0.12 18.04
CA ALA A 201 -7.90 -1.26 18.52
C ALA A 201 -9.18 -1.95 18.02
N LEU A 202 -9.00 -3.12 17.43
CA LEU A 202 -10.01 -4.01 16.89
C LEU A 202 -10.17 -5.21 17.83
N VAL A 203 -11.40 -5.65 18.05
CA VAL A 203 -11.73 -6.82 18.88
C VAL A 203 -12.52 -7.80 18.03
N ILE A 204 -11.89 -8.92 17.68
CA ILE A 204 -12.48 -10.00 16.90
C ILE A 204 -12.89 -11.11 17.88
N THR A 205 -14.18 -11.42 17.96
CA THR A 205 -14.69 -12.57 18.73
C THR A 205 -15.30 -13.60 17.80
N TYR A 206 -15.12 -14.87 18.09
CA TYR A 206 -15.58 -16.00 17.27
C TYR A 206 -15.69 -17.26 18.12
N GLN A 207 -16.21 -18.34 17.56
CA GLN A 207 -16.30 -19.66 18.17
C GLN A 207 -15.69 -20.72 17.26
N ASP A 208 -15.26 -21.84 17.83
CA ASP A 208 -14.98 -23.06 17.06
C ASP A 208 -16.25 -23.88 16.79
N ALA A 209 -16.09 -25.03 16.12
CA ALA A 209 -17.17 -25.97 15.83
C ALA A 209 -17.77 -26.64 17.09
N ALA A 210 -17.10 -26.59 18.24
CA ALA A 210 -17.61 -27.05 19.54
C ALA A 210 -18.35 -25.94 20.32
N GLY A 211 -18.35 -24.71 19.81
CA GLY A 211 -18.95 -23.53 20.44
C GLY A 211 -18.05 -22.84 21.47
N LEU A 212 -16.79 -23.24 21.62
CA LEU A 212 -15.83 -22.62 22.53
C LEU A 212 -15.50 -21.20 22.02
N PRO A 213 -15.63 -20.15 22.86
CA PRO A 213 -15.41 -18.77 22.42
C PRO A 213 -13.93 -18.37 22.45
N TYR A 214 -13.55 -17.60 21.45
CA TYR A 214 -12.22 -17.00 21.27
C TYR A 214 -12.34 -15.48 21.17
N THR A 215 -11.24 -14.79 21.49
CA THR A 215 -11.13 -13.33 21.35
C THR A 215 -9.70 -12.97 20.95
N VAL A 216 -9.57 -12.22 19.87
CA VAL A 216 -8.31 -11.69 19.36
C VAL A 216 -8.40 -10.16 19.37
N GLN A 217 -7.29 -9.52 19.75
CA GLN A 217 -7.13 -8.07 19.70
C GLN A 217 -6.06 -7.72 18.68
N GLU A 218 -6.37 -6.78 17.81
CA GLU A 218 -5.52 -6.32 16.71
C GLU A 218 -5.50 -4.78 16.72
N THR A 219 -4.45 -4.16 16.21
CA THR A 219 -4.34 -2.69 16.16
C THR A 219 -3.98 -2.23 14.76
N VAL A 220 -4.69 -1.21 14.27
CA VAL A 220 -4.40 -0.57 12.98
C VAL A 220 -4.09 0.91 13.18
N GLY A 221 -3.08 1.41 12.47
CA GLY A 221 -2.66 2.81 12.54
C GLY A 221 -3.46 3.67 11.57
N ILE A 222 -4.10 4.73 12.07
CA ILE A 222 -4.85 5.71 11.29
C ILE A 222 -4.03 7.01 11.20
N PRO A 223 -3.46 7.36 10.04
CA PRO A 223 -2.73 8.62 9.86
C PRO A 223 -3.72 9.80 9.72
N LEU A 224 -3.55 10.81 10.57
CA LEU A 224 -4.30 12.06 10.55
C LEU A 224 -3.43 13.22 10.11
N LEU A 225 -3.97 14.08 9.24
CA LEU A 225 -3.35 15.32 8.80
C LEU A 225 -4.30 16.50 8.95
N ARG A 226 -3.91 17.47 9.78
CA ARG A 226 -4.48 18.83 9.75
C ARG A 226 -3.98 19.53 8.49
N LYS A 227 -4.92 19.89 7.60
CA LYS A 227 -4.61 20.59 6.34
C LYS A 227 -4.48 22.10 6.62
N PRO A 228 -3.31 22.73 6.40
CA PRO A 228 -3.17 24.18 6.51
C PRO A 228 -4.10 24.91 5.53
N LEU A 229 -4.63 26.09 5.91
CA LEU A 229 -5.54 26.88 5.09
C LEU A 229 -5.04 28.33 4.94
N ILE A 230 -3.86 28.47 4.33
CA ILE A 230 -3.26 29.79 4.02
C ILE A 230 -3.96 30.42 2.81
N LYS A 231 -4.23 31.72 2.86
CA LYS A 231 -4.76 32.52 1.75
C LYS A 231 -3.99 33.83 1.60
N LEU A 232 -3.96 34.32 0.37
CA LEU A 232 -3.63 35.72 0.08
C LEU A 232 -4.91 36.54 0.17
N LEU A 233 -4.94 37.54 1.06
CA LEU A 233 -6.03 38.49 1.25
C LEU A 233 -5.53 39.91 0.98
N ASN A 234 -6.45 40.86 0.80
CA ASN A 234 -6.17 42.30 0.66
C ASN A 234 -4.98 42.61 -0.28
N VAL A 235 -4.98 41.97 -1.45
CA VAL A 235 -3.96 42.18 -2.49
C VAL A 235 -4.18 43.57 -3.10
N GLU A 236 -3.24 44.49 -2.89
CA GLU A 236 -3.32 45.88 -3.34
C GLU A 236 -2.10 46.23 -4.20
N TYR A 237 -2.37 46.63 -5.45
CA TYR A 237 -1.41 47.17 -6.41
C TYR A 237 -2.17 47.87 -7.56
N PRO A 238 -1.53 48.81 -8.29
CA PRO A 238 -2.13 49.41 -9.48
C PRO A 238 -2.06 48.45 -10.68
N TYR A 239 -3.15 48.32 -11.43
CA TYR A 239 -3.18 47.56 -12.69
C TYR A 239 -2.35 48.22 -13.81
N GLU A 240 -2.03 49.49 -13.68
CA GLU A 240 -1.36 50.30 -14.69
C GLU A 240 -0.49 51.38 -14.02
N ILE A 241 0.73 51.54 -14.52
CA ILE A 241 1.71 52.54 -14.08
C ILE A 241 2.39 53.18 -15.30
N ASN A 242 3.06 54.31 -15.12
CA ASN A 242 3.97 54.86 -16.12
C ASN A 242 5.37 54.21 -16.03
N GLN A 243 6.11 54.23 -17.13
CA GLN A 243 7.50 53.78 -17.19
C GLN A 243 8.37 54.54 -16.17
N GLY A 244 9.09 53.81 -15.32
CA GLY A 244 9.90 54.36 -14.22
C GLY A 244 9.09 54.88 -13.01
N GLU A 245 7.77 54.69 -12.98
CA GLU A 245 6.95 54.99 -11.81
C GLU A 245 7.09 53.88 -10.76
N VAL A 246 7.40 54.26 -9.52
CA VAL A 246 7.47 53.33 -8.39
C VAL A 246 6.06 53.15 -7.83
N PHE A 247 5.65 51.90 -7.62
CA PHE A 247 4.40 51.56 -6.93
C PHE A 247 4.66 50.65 -5.74
N THR A 248 3.71 50.62 -4.80
CA THR A 248 3.71 49.69 -3.67
C THR A 248 2.84 48.48 -4.01
N PHE A 249 3.39 47.28 -3.88
CA PHE A 249 2.62 46.03 -3.79
C PHE A 249 2.42 45.69 -2.31
N SER A 250 1.19 45.37 -1.92
CA SER A 250 0.83 44.91 -0.57
C SER A 250 -0.05 43.66 -0.64
N VAL A 251 0.16 42.71 0.28
CA VAL A 251 -0.69 41.53 0.43
C VAL A 251 -0.65 40.97 1.85
N GLU A 252 -1.80 40.52 2.36
CA GLU A 252 -1.90 39.77 3.61
C GLU A 252 -1.77 38.26 3.34
N ILE A 253 -0.87 37.61 4.08
CA ILE A 253 -0.71 36.16 4.14
C ILE A 253 -1.48 35.70 5.38
N ALA A 254 -2.70 35.19 5.20
CA ALA A 254 -3.63 34.89 6.28
C ALA A 254 -3.82 33.39 6.50
N ASN A 255 -3.73 32.94 7.75
CA ASN A 255 -4.10 31.59 8.15
C ASN A 255 -5.61 31.53 8.45
N THR A 256 -6.40 31.12 7.45
CA THR A 256 -7.85 30.92 7.59
C THR A 256 -8.24 29.54 8.17
N GLY A 257 -7.26 28.80 8.70
CA GLY A 257 -7.45 27.50 9.34
C GLY A 257 -7.83 27.58 10.81
N ARG A 258 -8.10 26.41 11.41
CA ARG A 258 -8.36 26.26 12.87
C ARG A 258 -7.10 26.00 13.70
N PHE A 259 -5.93 25.93 13.07
CA PHE A 259 -4.67 25.51 13.69
C PHE A 259 -3.50 26.36 13.18
N ALA A 260 -2.48 26.53 14.00
CA ALA A 260 -1.24 27.19 13.60
C ALA A 260 -0.57 26.52 12.39
N VAL A 261 0.08 27.31 11.55
CA VAL A 261 0.85 26.85 10.39
C VAL A 261 2.28 27.36 10.53
N ASN A 262 3.26 26.49 10.29
CA ASN A 262 4.68 26.77 10.52
C ASN A 262 5.46 26.88 9.20
N GLY A 263 6.61 27.57 9.27
CA GLY A 263 7.50 27.76 8.11
C GLY A 263 6.85 28.53 6.97
N VAL A 264 5.93 29.46 7.27
CA VAL A 264 5.23 30.27 6.27
C VAL A 264 6.20 31.28 5.66
N TYR A 265 6.27 31.32 4.33
CA TYR A 265 7.06 32.26 3.57
C TYR A 265 6.35 32.68 2.28
N LEU A 266 6.77 33.83 1.73
CA LEU A 266 6.37 34.36 0.44
C LEU A 266 7.61 34.60 -0.42
N GLU A 267 7.53 34.23 -1.70
CA GLU A 267 8.51 34.53 -2.74
C GLU A 267 7.78 35.15 -3.95
N VAL A 268 8.45 36.04 -4.67
CA VAL A 268 7.94 36.70 -5.88
C VAL A 268 8.85 36.35 -7.06
N GLU A 269 8.28 35.71 -8.07
CA GLU A 269 8.91 35.50 -9.38
C GLU A 269 8.42 36.62 -10.33
N SER A 270 9.29 37.54 -10.74
CA SER A 270 8.94 38.70 -11.58
C SER A 270 10.08 39.08 -12.52
N ASP A 271 9.77 39.83 -13.58
CA ASP A 271 10.73 40.48 -14.48
C ASP A 271 10.83 42.01 -14.26
N MET A 272 10.11 42.54 -13.27
CA MET A 272 10.22 43.91 -12.76
C MET A 272 11.24 43.99 -11.61
N ASP A 273 11.67 45.20 -11.25
CA ASP A 273 12.61 45.42 -10.14
C ASP A 273 11.84 45.61 -8.83
N TRP A 274 12.05 44.72 -7.85
CA TRP A 274 11.40 44.73 -6.52
C TRP A 274 12.44 45.07 -5.44
N GLU A 275 12.06 45.89 -4.45
CA GLU A 275 12.89 46.12 -3.25
C GLU A 275 13.06 44.82 -2.44
N TYR A 276 11.96 44.09 -2.22
CA TYR A 276 11.94 42.77 -1.60
C TYR A 276 11.19 41.79 -2.51
N TYR A 277 11.79 40.63 -2.79
CA TYR A 277 11.17 39.54 -3.56
C TYR A 277 10.95 38.27 -2.71
N SER A 278 11.28 38.31 -1.41
CA SER A 278 11.13 37.20 -0.48
C SER A 278 10.84 37.70 0.94
N TYR A 279 9.93 37.05 1.65
CA TYR A 279 9.55 37.40 3.01
C TYR A 279 9.28 36.14 3.85
N TYR A 280 9.84 36.07 5.05
CA TYR A 280 9.66 34.93 5.96
C TYR A 280 8.79 35.35 7.15
N VAL A 281 7.58 34.78 7.21
CA VAL A 281 6.59 35.04 8.28
C VAL A 281 6.88 34.17 9.50
N GLY A 282 7.32 32.93 9.28
CA GLY A 282 7.56 31.97 10.34
C GLY A 282 6.30 31.19 10.71
N SER A 283 5.63 31.54 11.79
CA SER A 283 4.43 30.83 12.26
C SER A 283 3.22 31.77 12.30
N LEU A 284 2.10 31.31 11.77
CA LEU A 284 0.80 32.01 11.83
C LEU A 284 -0.19 31.19 12.66
N GLU A 285 -0.69 31.75 13.75
CA GLU A 285 -1.77 31.14 14.54
C GLU A 285 -3.11 31.13 13.79
N ALA A 286 -4.10 30.43 14.33
CA ALA A 286 -5.41 30.27 13.70
C ALA A 286 -6.18 31.61 13.66
N GLY A 287 -6.40 32.15 12.45
CA GLY A 287 -7.05 33.45 12.25
C GLY A 287 -6.09 34.64 12.16
N ASP A 288 -4.79 34.42 12.40
CA ASP A 288 -3.77 35.46 12.26
C ASP A 288 -3.34 35.63 10.79
N PHE A 289 -2.78 36.80 10.51
CA PHE A 289 -2.19 37.15 9.23
C PHE A 289 -0.95 38.00 9.44
N ASP A 290 -0.08 38.05 8.43
CA ASP A 290 1.02 39.00 8.34
C ASP A 290 1.01 39.68 6.96
N THR A 291 1.54 40.90 6.87
CA THR A 291 1.46 41.72 5.66
C THR A 291 2.82 41.85 5.00
N PHE A 292 2.92 41.38 3.75
CA PHE A 292 4.08 41.63 2.90
C PHE A 292 3.87 42.93 2.10
N VAL A 293 4.87 43.81 2.13
CA VAL A 293 4.87 45.08 1.38
C VAL A 293 6.24 45.24 0.69
N SER A 294 6.23 45.66 -0.57
CA SER A 294 7.45 46.03 -1.32
C SER A 294 7.18 47.20 -2.26
N GLU A 295 8.17 48.08 -2.43
CA GLU A 295 8.22 48.97 -3.59
C GLU A 295 8.66 48.17 -4.84
N VAL A 296 8.11 48.54 -6.00
CA VAL A 296 8.30 47.89 -7.30
C VAL A 296 8.37 48.93 -8.41
N VAL A 297 9.24 48.73 -9.39
CA VAL A 297 9.40 49.61 -10.56
C VAL A 297 9.69 48.82 -11.83
N SER A 298 9.31 49.36 -13.00
CA SER A 298 9.73 48.82 -14.30
C SER A 298 10.10 49.94 -15.28
N GLU A 299 11.28 49.81 -15.87
CA GLU A 299 11.77 50.66 -16.96
C GLU A 299 11.37 50.15 -18.35
N ARG A 300 10.66 49.02 -18.44
CA ARG A 300 10.21 48.43 -19.71
C ARG A 300 8.71 48.67 -19.90
N PRO A 301 8.28 49.30 -21.02
CA PRO A 301 6.87 49.37 -21.37
C PRO A 301 6.31 48.00 -21.78
N GLY A 302 5.04 47.76 -21.50
CA GLY A 302 4.33 46.53 -21.86
C GLY A 302 3.54 45.92 -20.70
N GLU A 303 3.03 44.71 -20.91
CA GLU A 303 2.35 43.92 -19.87
C GLU A 303 3.39 43.07 -19.11
N HIS A 304 3.48 43.28 -17.81
CA HIS A 304 4.38 42.57 -16.91
C HIS A 304 3.57 41.64 -15.99
N THR A 305 3.97 40.36 -15.92
CA THR A 305 3.35 39.37 -15.04
C THR A 305 4.31 39.04 -13.90
N PHE A 306 3.77 38.92 -12.69
CA PHE A 306 4.51 38.41 -11.53
C PHE A 306 3.72 37.32 -10.81
N VAL A 307 4.44 36.37 -10.23
CA VAL A 307 3.88 35.21 -9.55
C VAL A 307 4.30 35.23 -8.09
N VAL A 308 3.32 35.35 -7.21
CA VAL A 308 3.50 35.25 -5.76
C VAL A 308 3.36 33.78 -5.38
N ARG A 309 4.43 33.18 -4.86
CA ARG A 309 4.47 31.83 -4.29
C ARG A 309 4.42 31.96 -2.77
N VAL A 310 3.41 31.35 -2.14
CA VAL A 310 3.38 31.17 -0.68
C VAL A 310 3.73 29.72 -0.36
N GLY A 311 4.76 29.51 0.46
CA GLY A 311 5.15 28.20 0.96
C GLY A 311 4.86 28.05 2.45
N PHE A 312 4.69 26.82 2.90
CA PHE A 312 4.51 26.45 4.31
C PHE A 312 4.87 24.98 4.54
N VAL A 313 5.02 24.60 5.81
CA VAL A 313 5.33 23.22 6.22
C VAL A 313 4.14 22.62 6.96
N ASP A 314 3.75 21.38 6.62
CA ASP A 314 2.71 20.65 7.35
C ASP A 314 3.24 19.95 8.61
N ASP A 315 2.35 19.41 9.44
CA ASP A 315 2.71 18.75 10.70
C ASP A 315 3.58 17.48 10.52
N PHE A 316 3.71 16.93 9.30
CA PHE A 316 4.63 15.83 8.99
C PHE A 316 5.96 16.32 8.40
N ASN A 317 6.26 17.62 8.53
CA ASN A 317 7.43 18.29 7.96
C ASN A 317 7.51 18.22 6.43
N ARG A 318 6.36 18.15 5.74
CA ARG A 318 6.33 18.19 4.27
C ARG A 318 6.12 19.63 3.81
N GLU A 319 6.92 20.06 2.84
CA GLU A 319 6.76 21.37 2.21
C GLU A 319 5.59 21.37 1.23
N HIS A 320 4.77 22.41 1.33
CA HIS A 320 3.69 22.72 0.40
C HIS A 320 3.86 24.14 -0.12
N SER A 321 3.35 24.43 -1.32
CA SER A 321 3.25 25.82 -1.78
C SER A 321 2.09 26.04 -2.74
N GLN A 322 1.58 27.26 -2.76
CA GLN A 322 0.53 27.73 -3.65
C GLN A 322 1.02 28.97 -4.41
N LYS A 323 0.61 29.11 -5.68
CA LYS A 323 1.00 30.24 -6.54
C LYS A 323 -0.22 31.05 -6.94
N ALA A 324 -0.09 32.37 -6.91
CA ALA A 324 -1.04 33.33 -7.47
C ALA A 324 -0.32 34.22 -8.50
N SER A 325 -0.99 34.54 -9.61
CA SER A 325 -0.42 35.33 -10.70
C SER A 325 -1.14 36.67 -10.81
N PHE A 326 -0.37 37.73 -11.01
CA PHE A 326 -0.83 39.12 -11.10
C PHE A 326 -0.13 39.83 -12.26
N SER A 327 -0.67 40.95 -12.70
CA SER A 327 -0.24 41.63 -13.94
C SER A 327 -0.38 43.15 -13.86
N VAL A 328 0.63 43.87 -14.31
CA VAL A 328 0.67 45.34 -14.37
C VAL A 328 1.02 45.79 -15.79
N THR A 329 0.30 46.80 -16.29
CA THR A 329 0.61 47.43 -17.58
C THR A 329 1.50 48.66 -17.37
N VAL A 330 2.68 48.67 -17.98
CA VAL A 330 3.63 49.79 -17.91
C VAL A 330 3.49 50.63 -19.18
N LYS A 331 3.02 51.88 -19.03
CA LYS A 331 2.84 52.84 -20.12
C LYS A 331 4.13 53.56 -20.46
N GLU A 332 4.48 53.59 -21.75
CA GLU A 332 5.61 54.38 -22.25
C GLU A 332 5.38 55.88 -22.02
N VAL A 333 6.34 56.55 -21.37
CA VAL A 333 6.29 58.01 -21.16
C VAL A 333 6.90 58.69 -22.37
N VAL A 334 6.06 59.00 -23.36
CA VAL A 334 6.46 59.81 -24.52
C VAL A 334 6.83 61.22 -24.05
N ARG A 335 8.13 61.51 -23.97
CA ARG A 335 8.61 62.87 -23.68
C ARG A 335 8.22 63.79 -24.83
N GLU A 336 7.35 64.75 -24.55
CA GLU A 336 7.09 65.85 -25.49
C GLU A 336 8.42 66.56 -25.80
N THR A 337 8.90 66.46 -27.03
CA THR A 337 9.98 67.32 -27.48
C THR A 337 9.50 68.77 -27.39
N PRO A 338 10.21 69.67 -26.68
CA PRO A 338 9.82 71.07 -26.63
C PRO A 338 9.68 71.61 -28.05
N PRO A 339 8.68 72.48 -28.31
CA PRO A 339 8.45 73.00 -29.65
C PRO A 339 9.75 73.58 -30.20
N PRO A 340 10.08 73.31 -31.49
CA PRO A 340 11.33 73.77 -32.06
C PRO A 340 11.42 75.28 -31.85
N LYS A 341 12.51 75.74 -31.21
CA LYS A 341 12.75 77.17 -31.02
C LYS A 341 12.62 77.84 -32.37
N GLU A 342 11.75 78.84 -32.48
CA GLU A 342 11.66 79.66 -33.68
C GLU A 342 13.03 80.32 -33.92
N GLU A 343 13.83 79.72 -34.80
CA GLU A 343 14.97 80.41 -35.36
C GLU A 343 14.43 81.59 -36.14
N LYS A 344 14.65 82.82 -35.62
CA LYS A 344 14.34 84.06 -36.32
C LYS A 344 14.81 83.93 -37.77
N GLY A 345 13.85 83.84 -38.69
CA GLY A 345 14.13 83.54 -40.08
C GLY A 345 15.13 84.53 -40.66
N LEU A 346 15.91 84.11 -41.67
CA LEU A 346 16.95 84.94 -42.30
C LEU A 346 16.46 86.35 -42.65
N TRP A 347 15.18 86.50 -43.00
CA TRP A 347 14.51 87.79 -43.20
C TRP A 347 14.44 88.71 -41.98
N GLN A 348 14.18 88.22 -40.77
CA GLN A 348 14.22 89.04 -39.55
C GLN A 348 15.64 89.52 -39.25
N ARG A 349 16.65 88.65 -39.41
CA ARG A 349 18.06 89.02 -39.27
C ARG A 349 18.51 90.02 -40.34
N PHE A 350 17.99 89.89 -41.56
CA PHE A 350 18.23 90.84 -42.66
C PHE A 350 17.56 92.20 -42.42
N ILE A 351 16.35 92.22 -41.82
CA ILE A 351 15.67 93.46 -41.41
C ILE A 351 16.41 94.14 -40.26
N GLU A 352 16.86 93.39 -39.25
CA GLU A 352 17.68 93.91 -38.14
C GLU A 352 19.03 94.46 -38.67
N PHE A 353 19.67 93.78 -39.63
CA PHE A 353 20.88 94.27 -40.31
C PHE A 353 20.62 95.56 -41.12
N LEU A 354 19.53 95.64 -41.88
CA LEU A 354 19.15 96.85 -42.63
C LEU A 354 18.82 98.03 -41.71
N LYS A 355 18.11 97.78 -40.61
CA LYS A 355 17.84 98.79 -39.56
C LYS A 355 19.14 99.35 -38.98
N ALA A 356 20.07 98.47 -38.59
CA ALA A 356 21.38 98.87 -38.08
C ALA A 356 22.24 99.60 -39.13
N PHE A 357 22.18 99.20 -40.40
CA PHE A 357 22.92 99.84 -41.49
C PHE A 357 22.36 101.23 -41.87
N LEU A 358 21.05 101.44 -41.71
CA LEU A 358 20.36 102.70 -42.03
C LEU A 358 20.18 103.64 -40.83
N GLY A 359 20.60 103.24 -39.62
CA GLY A 359 20.47 104.06 -38.40
C GLY A 359 19.03 104.27 -37.94
N LEU A 360 18.14 103.30 -38.21
CA LEU A 360 16.73 103.33 -37.85
C LEU A 360 16.45 102.22 -36.81
N GLU A 361 16.18 102.61 -35.57
CA GLU A 361 15.75 101.66 -34.51
C GLU A 361 14.39 101.00 -34.80
#